data_AF-A0A3D4A876-F1
#
_entry.id   AF-A0A3D4A876-F1
#
_cell.length_a   1.000
_cell.length_b   1.000
_cell.length_c   1.000
_cell.angle_alpha   90.00
_cell.angle_beta   90.00
_cell.angle_gamma   90.00
#
_symmetry.space_group_name_H-M   'P 1'
#
loop_
_entity.id
_entity.type
_entity.pdbx_description
1 polymer ?
#
loop_
_entity_poly.entity_id
_entity_poly.type
_entity_poly.pdbx_seq_one_letter_code
_entity_poly.pdbx_strand_id
1 'polypeptide(L)'
;AALNFHYGAAILDPLILCRYLALALVGFIGFLLRNRVSLKTLLPASILGSTIFYAITNTFAWLTDPGYAKNFAGLIQALTVGLPQYSSTPSWMFFRNSLLSDLLFTLLFVVCMSFGRNAARSRARAALPRVA
;
A
#
# COMPACT_ATOMS: atom_id res chain seq x y z
N ALA A 1 -4.14 14.94 -19.49
CA ALA A 1 -3.39 14.95 -20.76
C ALA A 1 -2.66 16.27 -20.99
N ALA A 2 -3.33 17.44 -20.86
CA ALA A 2 -2.72 18.75 -21.11
C ALA A 2 -1.43 19.03 -20.30
N LEU A 3 -1.37 18.66 -19.02
CA LEU A 3 -0.15 18.85 -18.21
C LEU A 3 1.03 17.98 -18.69
N ASN A 4 0.84 16.68 -18.94
CA ASN A 4 1.94 15.82 -19.42
C ASN A 4 2.48 16.28 -20.78
N PHE A 5 1.60 16.79 -21.65
CA PHE A 5 2.01 17.35 -22.94
C PHE A 5 2.82 18.64 -22.78
N HIS A 6 2.46 19.48 -21.80
CA HIS A 6 3.18 20.71 -21.47
C HIS A 6 4.57 20.45 -20.88
N TYR A 7 4.73 19.40 -20.07
CA TYR A 7 6.00 19.02 -19.43
C TYR A 7 6.81 17.97 -20.20
N GLY A 8 6.34 17.54 -21.38
CA GLY A 8 7.00 16.47 -22.17
C GLY A 8 7.06 15.11 -21.45
N ALA A 9 6.22 14.91 -20.43
CA ALA A 9 6.21 13.70 -19.62
C ALA A 9 5.48 12.58 -20.37
N ALA A 10 6.16 11.45 -20.56
CA ALA A 10 5.54 10.27 -21.16
C ALA A 10 4.31 9.85 -20.33
N ILE A 11 3.18 9.65 -21.00
CA ILE A 11 1.95 9.15 -20.36
C ILE A 11 2.18 7.75 -19.77
N LEU A 12 3.11 6.99 -20.38
CA LEU A 12 3.54 5.66 -19.97
C LEU A 12 5.02 5.67 -19.60
N ASP A 13 5.34 6.16 -18.40
CA ASP A 13 6.66 6.01 -17.81
C ASP A 13 6.81 4.59 -17.21
N PRO A 14 7.90 3.84 -17.47
CA PRO A 14 8.11 2.50 -16.91
C PRO A 14 7.98 2.43 -15.38
N LEU A 15 8.36 3.50 -14.68
CA LEU A 15 8.24 3.61 -13.23
C LEU A 15 6.78 3.75 -12.79
N ILE A 16 5.94 4.45 -13.57
CA ILE A 16 4.50 4.54 -13.33
C ILE A 16 3.85 3.17 -13.51
N LEU A 17 4.20 2.45 -14.58
CA LEU A 17 3.70 1.09 -14.82
C LEU A 17 4.08 0.14 -13.68
N CYS A 18 5.33 0.17 -13.23
CA CYS A 18 5.79 -0.62 -12.10
C CYS A 18 4.97 -0.36 -10.82
N ARG A 19 4.69 0.91 -10.50
CA ARG A 19 3.86 1.28 -9.36
C ARG A 19 2.45 0.72 -9.48
N TYR A 20 1.82 0.80 -10.65
CA TYR A 20 0.49 0.22 -10.87
C TYR A 20 0.48 -1.30 -10.75
N LEU A 21 1.52 -1.98 -11.25
CA LEU A 21 1.67 -3.43 -11.08
C LEU A 21 1.83 -3.81 -9.60
N ALA A 22 2.65 -3.07 -8.85
CA ALA A 22 2.81 -3.28 -7.42
C ALA A 22 1.48 -3.08 -6.66
N LEU A 23 0.72 -2.03 -6.99
CA LEU A 23 -0.61 -1.79 -6.42
C LEU A 23 -1.60 -2.91 -6.79
N ALA A 24 -1.59 -3.38 -8.04
CA ALA A 24 -2.43 -4.48 -8.49
C ALA A 24 -2.10 -5.78 -7.73
N LEU A 25 -0.82 -6.05 -7.46
CA LEU A 25 -0.38 -7.18 -6.66
C LEU A 25 -0.88 -7.09 -5.21
N VAL A 26 -0.71 -5.93 -4.56
CA VAL A 26 -1.21 -5.69 -3.19
C VAL A 26 -2.74 -5.82 -3.15
N GLY A 27 -3.44 -5.26 -4.13
CA GLY A 27 -4.90 -5.39 -4.27
C GLY A 27 -5.34 -6.83 -4.47
N PHE A 28 -4.59 -7.62 -5.25
CA PHE A 28 -4.85 -9.04 -5.44
C PHE A 28 -4.69 -9.83 -4.13
N ILE A 29 -3.65 -9.56 -3.35
CA ILE A 29 -3.49 -10.15 -2.00
C ILE A 29 -4.70 -9.80 -1.12
N GLY A 30 -5.13 -8.54 -1.12
CA GLY A 30 -6.34 -8.11 -0.42
C GLY A 30 -7.60 -8.85 -0.87
N PHE A 31 -7.75 -9.08 -2.18
CA PHE A 31 -8.86 -9.83 -2.75
C PHE A 31 -8.89 -11.29 -2.28
N LEU A 32 -7.74 -11.96 -2.21
CA LEU A 32 -7.64 -13.33 -1.69
C LEU A 32 -8.05 -13.43 -0.21
N LEU A 33 -7.80 -12.37 0.57
CA LEU A 33 -8.11 -12.31 2.00
C LEU A 33 -9.55 -11.86 2.31
N ARG A 34 -10.35 -11.52 1.29
CA ARG A 34 -11.69 -10.92 1.45
C ARG A 34 -12.69 -11.76 2.27
N ASN A 35 -12.50 -13.08 2.37
CA ASN A 35 -13.40 -13.97 3.08
C ASN A 35 -13.01 -14.18 4.56
N ARG A 36 -11.87 -13.63 5.00
CA ARG A 36 -11.29 -13.82 6.35
C ARG A 36 -11.09 -12.48 7.06
N VAL A 37 -12.04 -11.56 6.88
CA VAL A 37 -11.92 -10.17 7.32
C VAL A 37 -11.92 -10.08 8.86
N SER A 38 -10.74 -9.95 9.44
CA SER A 38 -10.52 -9.77 10.88
C SER A 38 -9.25 -8.96 11.12
N LEU A 39 -9.12 -8.29 12.29
CA LEU A 39 -7.88 -7.57 12.64
C LEU A 39 -6.63 -8.45 12.54
N LYS A 40 -6.74 -9.71 12.97
CA LYS A 40 -5.65 -10.68 12.96
C LYS A 40 -5.15 -11.01 11.55
N THR A 41 -6.02 -10.86 10.55
CA THR A 41 -5.70 -11.11 9.15
C THR A 41 -5.28 -9.83 8.43
N LEU A 42 -5.97 -8.71 8.69
CA LEU A 42 -5.76 -7.46 7.96
C LEU A 42 -4.51 -6.70 8.41
N LEU A 43 -4.15 -6.72 9.70
CA LEU A 43 -2.95 -6.01 10.17
C LEU A 43 -1.67 -6.60 9.55
N PRO A 44 -1.40 -7.92 9.62
CA PRO A 44 -0.24 -8.50 8.93
C PRO A 44 -0.30 -8.31 7.41
N ALA A 45 -1.48 -8.42 6.80
CA ALA A 45 -1.64 -8.21 5.37
C ALA A 45 -1.30 -6.78 4.94
N SER A 46 -1.61 -5.78 5.77
CA SER A 46 -1.27 -4.37 5.49
C SER A 46 0.23 -4.14 5.58
N ILE A 47 0.89 -4.68 6.61
CA ILE A 47 2.36 -4.61 6.75
C ILE A 47 3.03 -5.26 5.54
N LEU A 48 2.57 -6.46 5.15
CA LEU A 48 3.08 -7.16 3.97
C LEU A 48 2.83 -6.37 2.69
N GLY A 49 1.64 -5.79 2.52
CA GLY A 49 1.29 -4.94 1.37
C GLY A 49 2.22 -3.75 1.22
N SER A 50 2.39 -2.95 2.27
CA SER A 50 3.30 -1.80 2.25
C SER A 50 4.75 -2.22 1.99
N THR A 51 5.19 -3.33 2.59
CA THR A 51 6.56 -3.86 2.43
C THR A 51 6.81 -4.34 1.00
N ILE A 52 5.88 -5.09 0.41
CA ILE A 52 5.97 -5.57 -0.98
C ILE A 52 6.00 -4.39 -1.93
N PHE A 53 5.08 -3.44 -1.78
CA PHE A 53 5.04 -2.23 -2.61
C PHE A 53 6.35 -1.44 -2.53
N TYR A 54 6.85 -1.22 -1.32
CA TYR A 54 8.11 -0.52 -1.08
C TYR A 54 9.30 -1.26 -1.71
N ALA A 55 9.42 -2.56 -1.50
CA ALA A 55 10.51 -3.35 -2.03
C ALA A 55 10.52 -3.36 -3.56
N ILE A 56 9.37 -3.59 -4.20
CA ILE A 56 9.24 -3.61 -5.67
C ILE A 56 9.62 -2.25 -6.26
N THR A 57 9.05 -1.17 -5.74
CA THR A 57 9.26 0.17 -6.31
C THR A 57 10.70 0.65 -6.15
N ASN A 58 11.35 0.38 -5.01
CA ASN A 58 12.75 0.75 -4.80
C ASN A 58 13.72 -0.17 -5.56
N THR A 59 13.43 -1.46 -5.68
CA THR A 59 14.22 -2.37 -6.51
C THR A 59 14.14 -1.96 -7.98
N PHE A 60 12.97 -1.56 -8.45
CA PHE A 60 12.82 -1.05 -9.81
C PHE A 60 13.56 0.26 -10.02
N ALA A 61 13.49 1.21 -9.07
CA ALA A 61 14.30 2.43 -9.11
C ALA A 61 15.81 2.11 -9.17
N TRP A 62 16.27 1.14 -8.37
CA TRP A 62 17.64 0.64 -8.42
C TRP A 62 18.00 0.05 -9.79
N LEU A 63 17.08 -0.63 -10.48
CA LEU A 63 17.30 -1.20 -11.81
C LEU A 63 17.35 -0.11 -12.90
N THR A 64 16.45 0.86 -12.87
CA THR A 64 16.26 1.81 -13.98
C THR A 64 17.04 3.11 -13.84
N ASP A 65 17.21 3.63 -12.63
CA ASP A 65 17.86 4.93 -12.42
C ASP A 65 19.40 4.77 -12.49
N PRO A 66 20.09 5.50 -13.38
CA PRO A 66 21.54 5.41 -13.52
C PRO A 66 22.30 5.94 -12.29
N GLY A 67 21.64 6.68 -11.39
CA GLY A 67 22.23 7.19 -10.15
C GLY A 67 22.60 6.10 -9.14
N TYR A 68 22.07 4.88 -9.28
CA TYR A 68 22.42 3.77 -8.41
C TYR A 68 23.50 2.86 -9.02
N ALA A 69 24.47 2.47 -8.20
CA ALA A 69 25.38 1.38 -8.52
C ALA A 69 24.60 0.06 -8.70
N LYS A 70 24.81 -0.64 -9.81
CA LYS A 70 24.10 -1.90 -10.14
C LYS A 70 24.73 -3.11 -9.43
N ASN A 71 24.81 -3.00 -8.10
CA ASN A 71 25.29 -4.02 -7.19
C ASN A 71 24.43 -4.05 -5.92
N PHE A 72 24.74 -4.99 -5.03
CA PHE A 72 23.97 -5.16 -3.80
C PHE A 72 24.01 -3.91 -2.88
N ALA A 73 25.13 -3.20 -2.82
CA ALA A 73 25.23 -1.97 -2.04
C ALA A 73 24.29 -0.87 -2.56
N GLY A 74 24.18 -0.70 -3.88
CA GLY A 74 23.23 0.22 -4.50
C GLY A 74 21.77 -0.17 -4.28
N LEU A 75 21.47 -1.48 -4.20
CA LEU A 75 20.13 -1.95 -3.84
C LEU A 75 19.80 -1.58 -2.38
N ILE A 76 20.72 -1.81 -1.44
CA ILE A 76 20.56 -1.38 -0.05
C ILE A 76 20.41 0.13 0.05
N GLN A 77 21.19 0.89 -0.73
CA GLN A 77 21.07 2.35 -0.80
C GLN A 77 19.66 2.76 -1.26
N ALA A 78 19.14 2.16 -2.33
CA ALA A 78 17.78 2.42 -2.81
C ALA A 78 16.73 2.10 -1.74
N LEU A 79 16.87 0.98 -1.02
CA LEU A 79 15.95 0.54 0.02
C LEU A 79 16.04 1.31 1.35
N THR A 80 16.99 2.22 1.52
CA THR A 80 17.20 2.93 2.79
C THR A 80 17.23 4.44 2.61
N VAL A 81 18.29 4.97 2.03
CA VAL A 81 18.54 6.42 1.96
C VAL A 81 18.11 7.04 0.64
N GLY A 82 18.12 6.27 -0.46
CA GLY A 82 17.90 6.78 -1.80
C GLY A 82 19.11 7.51 -2.38
N LEU A 83 18.88 8.30 -3.44
CA LEU A 83 19.93 9.11 -4.06
C LEU A 83 20.22 10.38 -3.24
N PRO A 84 21.47 10.86 -3.18
CA PRO A 84 21.84 12.05 -2.40
C PRO A 84 21.05 13.32 -2.76
N GLN A 85 20.65 13.48 -4.02
CA GLN A 85 19.82 14.59 -4.49
C GLN A 85 18.43 14.66 -3.82
N TYR A 86 17.96 13.56 -3.23
CA TYR A 86 16.69 13.45 -2.50
C TYR A 86 16.91 13.25 -0.99
N SER A 87 18.07 13.64 -0.46
CA SER A 87 18.47 13.43 0.94
C SER A 87 17.51 14.03 1.98
N SER A 88 16.75 15.07 1.64
CA SER A 88 15.71 15.63 2.53
C SER A 88 14.51 14.69 2.73
N THR A 89 14.30 13.76 1.79
CA THR A 89 13.23 12.76 1.83
C THR A 89 13.78 11.36 1.50
N PRO A 90 14.51 10.73 2.43
CA PRO A 90 15.03 9.38 2.25
C PRO A 90 13.92 8.35 1.96
N SER A 91 14.24 7.29 1.21
CA SER A 91 13.26 6.26 0.85
C SER A 91 12.63 5.57 2.08
N TRP A 92 13.39 5.34 3.15
CA TRP A 92 12.85 4.78 4.39
C TRP A 92 11.74 5.64 5.01
N MET A 93 11.77 6.97 4.82
CA MET A 93 10.70 7.85 5.32
C MET A 93 9.39 7.62 4.58
N PHE A 94 9.46 7.40 3.26
CA PHE A 94 8.28 7.02 2.48
C PHE A 94 7.73 5.68 2.94
N PHE A 95 8.59 4.70 3.22
CA PHE A 95 8.14 3.41 3.77
C PHE A 95 7.43 3.59 5.11
N ARG A 96 8.04 4.31 6.07
CA ARG A 96 7.45 4.58 7.37
C ARG A 96 6.08 5.24 7.24
N ASN A 97 5.98 6.29 6.43
CA ASN A 97 4.73 7.03 6.27
C ASN A 97 3.65 6.15 5.62
N SER A 98 4.00 5.41 4.56
CA SER A 98 3.07 4.50 3.88
C SER A 98 2.58 3.39 4.82
N LEU A 99 3.48 2.77 5.57
CA LEU A 99 3.16 1.75 6.55
C LEU A 99 2.21 2.28 7.64
N LEU A 100 2.48 3.46 8.19
CA LEU A 100 1.63 4.08 9.19
C LEU A 100 0.25 4.42 8.63
N SER A 101 0.18 4.95 7.40
CA SER A 101 -1.08 5.21 6.72
C SER A 101 -1.88 3.93 6.49
N ASP A 102 -1.26 2.87 5.96
CA ASP A 102 -1.93 1.60 5.69
C ASP A 102 -2.47 0.95 6.97
N LEU A 103 -1.69 1.00 8.06
CA LEU A 103 -2.13 0.53 9.38
C LEU A 103 -3.31 1.36 9.92
N LEU A 104 -3.23 2.69 9.83
CA LEU A 104 -4.30 3.58 10.28
C LEU A 104 -5.59 3.34 9.50
N PHE A 105 -5.53 3.33 8.17
CA PHE A 105 -6.70 3.09 7.32
C PHE A 105 -7.28 1.69 7.55
N THR A 106 -6.43 0.68 7.76
CA THR A 106 -6.89 -0.67 8.08
C THR A 106 -7.60 -0.73 9.43
N LEU A 107 -7.08 -0.04 10.45
CA LEU A 107 -7.73 0.04 11.75
C LEU A 107 -9.10 0.72 11.64
N LEU A 108 -9.17 1.87 10.97
CA LEU A 108 -10.42 2.60 10.73
C LEU A 108 -11.43 1.73 9.97
N PHE A 109 -10.99 1.04 8.92
CA PHE A 109 -11.83 0.11 8.16
C PHE A 109 -12.44 -0.98 9.04
N VAL A 110 -11.65 -1.61 9.90
CA VAL A 110 -12.16 -2.64 10.82
C VAL A 110 -13.12 -2.07 11.86
N VAL A 111 -12.82 -0.90 12.42
CA VAL A 111 -13.70 -0.20 13.35
C VAL A 111 -15.06 0.08 12.70
N CYS A 112 -15.08 0.68 11.51
CA CYS A 112 -16.32 0.93 10.77
C CYS A 112 -17.11 -0.34 10.48
N MET A 113 -16.45 -1.42 10.03
CA MET A 113 -17.13 -2.70 9.81
C MET A 113 -17.71 -3.29 11.09
N SER A 114 -17.02 -3.16 12.22
CA SER A 114 -17.51 -3.66 13.50
C SER A 114 -18.78 -2.94 13.95
N PHE A 115 -18.83 -1.61 13.79
CA PHE A 115 -20.02 -0.80 14.07
C PHE A 115 -21.18 -1.19 13.14
N GLY A 116 -20.92 -1.36 11.83
CA GLY A 116 -21.93 -1.80 10.87
C GLY A 116 -22.50 -3.18 11.19
N ARG A 117 -21.65 -4.15 11.54
CA ARG A 117 -22.07 -5.49 11.97
C ARG A 117 -22.92 -5.46 13.24
N ASN A 118 -22.54 -4.64 14.22
CA ASN A 118 -23.29 -4.50 15.47
C ASN A 118 -24.66 -3.86 15.22
N ALA A 119 -24.75 -2.81 14.41
CA ALA A 119 -26.01 -2.17 14.04
C ALA A 119 -26.95 -3.13 13.29
N ALA A 120 -26.43 -3.88 12.32
CA ALA A 120 -27.18 -4.88 11.58
C ALA A 120 -27.71 -6.01 12.51
N ARG A 121 -26.88 -6.48 13.44
CA ARG A 121 -27.26 -7.50 14.44
C ARG A 121 -28.36 -7.00 15.38
N SER A 122 -28.26 -5.75 15.86
CA SER A 122 -29.29 -5.14 16.71
C SER A 122 -30.63 -5.00 15.98
N ARG A 123 -30.61 -4.56 14.71
CA ARG A 123 -31.82 -4.47 13.88
C ARG A 123 -32.46 -5.83 13.61
N ALA A 124 -31.65 -6.85 13.31
CA ALA A 124 -32.14 -8.21 13.13
C ALA A 124 -32.78 -8.78 14.41
N ARG A 125 -32.20 -8.52 15.58
CA ARG A 125 -32.75 -8.96 16.87
C ARG A 125 -34.08 -8.27 17.22
N ALA A 126 -34.23 -7.00 16.85
CA ALA A 126 -35.49 -6.27 17.05
C ALA A 126 -36.60 -6.70 16.09
N ALA A 127 -36.25 -7.22 14.91
CA ALA A 127 -37.21 -7.69 13.90
C ALA A 127 -37.74 -9.13 14.14
N LEU A 128 -37.12 -9.90 15.05
CA LEU A 128 -37.61 -11.22 15.42
C LEU A 128 -38.88 -11.06 16.29
N PRO A 129 -39.99 -11.76 15.97
CA PRO A 129 -41.17 -11.74 16.84
C PRO A 129 -40.77 -12.27 18.22
N ARG A 130 -41.13 -11.54 19.28
CA ARG A 130 -41.00 -12.06 20.64
C ARG A 130 -41.95 -13.24 20.74
N VAL A 131 -41.41 -14.45 20.70
CA VAL A 131 -42.18 -15.64 21.07
C VAL A 131 -42.49 -15.48 22.56
N ALA A 132 -43.75 -15.19 22.84
CA ALA A 132 -44.33 -15.12 24.18
C ALA A 132 -44.72 -16.51 24.67
#